data_AF-A0A6I1R0B4-F1
#
_entry.id   AF-A0A6I1R0B4-F1
#
_cell.length_a   1.000
_cell.length_b   1.000
_cell.length_c   1.000
_cell.angle_alpha   90.00
_cell.angle_beta   90.00
_cell.angle_gamma   90.00
#
_symmetry.space_group_name_H-M   'P 1'
#
loop_
_entity.id
_entity.type
_entity.pdbx_description
1 polymer ?
#
loop_
_entity_poly.entity_id
_entity_poly.type
_entity_poly.pdbx_seq_one_letter_code
_entity_poly.pdbx_strand_id
1 'polypeptide(L)'
;AVHFKLDYVNADGDISNYYPDFLIKLSDRRIVIAETKGQEDLDVPLKMERLRQWCEDINRVQSNVSYDFVYVDEESFEKYKPTSFRQLLDGFREYKENT
;
A
#
# COMPACT_ATOMS: atom_id res chain seq x y z
N ALA A 1 -18.19 -10.88 -3.16
CA ALA A 1 -16.80 -10.40 -3.00
C ALA A 1 -16.59 -10.11 -1.52
N VAL A 2 -15.57 -10.70 -0.91
CA VAL A 2 -15.22 -10.43 0.50
C VAL A 2 -14.31 -9.21 0.49
N HIS A 3 -14.64 -8.20 1.29
CA HIS A 3 -13.86 -6.97 1.42
C HIS A 3 -12.41 -7.30 1.82
N PHE A 4 -11.44 -7.01 0.94
CA PHE A 4 -10.03 -7.17 1.28
C PHE A 4 -9.69 -6.25 2.44
N LYS A 5 -9.10 -6.81 3.49
CA LYS A 5 -8.67 -6.09 4.68
C LYS A 5 -7.45 -6.77 5.29
N LEU A 6 -6.69 -6.01 6.07
CA LEU A 6 -5.55 -6.48 6.84
C LEU A 6 -5.76 -6.12 8.31
N ASP A 7 -5.52 -7.06 9.20
CA ASP A 7 -5.45 -6.76 10.63
C ASP A 7 -4.05 -6.20 10.94
N TYR A 8 -3.98 -5.10 11.71
CA TYR A 8 -2.73 -4.47 12.15
C TYR A 8 -2.83 -4.08 13.64
N VAL A 9 -1.68 -3.85 14.27
CA VAL A 9 -1.62 -3.28 15.63
C VAL A 9 -1.60 -1.76 15.49
N ASN A 10 -2.57 -1.07 16.07
CA ASN A 10 -2.67 0.39 16.03
C ASN A 10 -1.73 1.06 17.05
N ALA A 11 -1.72 2.40 17.05
CA ALA A 11 -0.88 3.18 17.95
C ALA A 11 -1.15 2.95 19.46
N ASP A 12 -2.35 2.47 19.82
CA ASP A 12 -2.74 2.13 21.19
C ASP A 12 -2.34 0.70 21.60
N GLY A 13 -1.84 -0.11 20.64
CA GLY A 13 -1.49 -1.51 20.86
C GLY A 13 -2.63 -2.51 20.64
N ASP A 14 -3.79 -2.04 20.18
CA ASP A 14 -4.96 -2.85 19.89
C ASP A 14 -4.96 -3.39 18.45
N ILE A 15 -5.67 -4.50 18.23
CA ILE A 15 -5.90 -5.03 16.88
C ILE A 15 -7.00 -4.21 16.20
N SER A 16 -6.66 -3.62 15.06
CA SER A 16 -7.57 -2.85 14.22
C SER A 16 -7.61 -3.39 12.78
N ASN A 17 -8.59 -2.92 12.01
CA ASN A 17 -8.79 -3.31 10.61
C ASN A 17 -8.33 -2.20 9.67
N TYR A 18 -7.47 -2.54 8.72
CA TYR A 18 -7.05 -1.68 7.61
C TYR A 18 -7.71 -2.13 6.31
N TYR A 19 -8.40 -1.19 5.65
CA TYR A 19 -9.02 -1.37 4.34
C TYR A 19 -8.34 -0.43 3.35
N PRO A 20 -7.54 -0.93 2.41
CA PRO A 20 -6.90 -0.09 1.41
C PRO A 20 -7.91 0.59 0.48
N ASP A 21 -7.57 1.78 0.01
CA ASP A 21 -8.46 2.55 -0.88
C ASP A 21 -8.68 1.85 -2.23
N PHE A 22 -7.63 1.31 -2.85
CA PHE A 22 -7.72 0.68 -4.16
C PHE A 22 -6.93 -0.64 -4.28
N LEU A 23 -7.49 -1.57 -5.05
CA LEU A 23 -6.80 -2.73 -5.60
C LEU A 23 -6.77 -2.61 -7.12
N ILE A 24 -5.60 -2.40 -7.68
CA ILE A 24 -5.39 -2.07 -9.09
C ILE A 24 -4.81 -3.30 -9.80
N LYS A 25 -5.61 -3.91 -10.67
CA LYS A 25 -5.15 -5.01 -11.54
C LYS A 25 -4.45 -4.45 -12.77
N LEU A 26 -3.12 -4.42 -12.78
CA LEU A 26 -2.34 -3.98 -13.95
C LEU A 26 -2.29 -5.05 -15.05
N SER A 27 -2.33 -6.32 -14.66
CA SER A 27 -2.43 -7.46 -15.59
C SER A 27 -2.94 -8.70 -14.86
N ASP A 28 -3.10 -9.82 -15.56
CA ASP A 28 -3.43 -11.11 -14.93
C ASP A 28 -2.36 -11.61 -13.95
N ARG A 29 -1.15 -11.04 -13.99
CA ARG A 29 -0.01 -11.46 -13.15
C ARG A 29 0.51 -10.36 -12.23
N ARG A 30 -0.13 -9.18 -12.18
CA ARG A 30 0.31 -8.07 -11.33
C ARG A 30 -0.87 -7.28 -10.78
N ILE A 31 -0.92 -7.18 -9.45
CA ILE A 31 -1.87 -6.37 -8.69
C ILE A 31 -1.08 -5.38 -7.84
N VAL A 32 -1.52 -4.14 -7.78
CA VAL A 32 -0.98 -3.10 -6.91
C VAL A 32 -2.06 -2.61 -5.96
N ILE A 33 -1.76 -2.57 -4.67
CA ILE A 33 -2.63 -1.98 -3.64
C ILE A 33 -2.22 -0.51 -3.48
N ALA A 34 -3.14 0.43 -3.68
CA ALA A 34 -2.84 1.85 -3.53
C ALA A 34 -3.57 2.41 -2.31
N GLU A 35 -2.81 3.12 -1.48
CA GLU A 35 -3.31 3.91 -0.35
C GLU A 35 -3.10 5.38 -0.64
N THR A 36 -4.15 6.18 -0.44
CA THR A 36 -4.09 7.64 -0.58
C THR A 36 -4.30 8.32 0.77
N LYS A 37 -3.56 9.39 1.02
CA LYS A 37 -3.72 10.20 2.23
C LYS A 37 -3.59 11.68 1.92
N GLY A 38 -4.59 12.45 2.34
CA GLY A 38 -4.47 13.92 2.45
C GLY A 38 -3.72 14.31 3.73
N GLN A 39 -4.17 13.76 4.86
CA GLN A 39 -3.55 13.95 6.16
C GLN A 39 -3.07 12.61 6.71
N GLU A 40 -1.81 12.56 7.14
CA GLU A 40 -1.26 11.40 7.83
C GLU A 40 -1.71 11.35 9.29
N ASP A 41 -2.03 10.15 9.76
CA ASP A 41 -2.32 9.83 11.16
C ASP A 41 -1.25 8.91 11.75
N LEU A 42 -1.26 8.73 13.06
CA LEU A 42 -0.29 7.90 13.78
C LEU A 42 -0.29 6.43 13.32
N ASP A 43 -1.37 5.96 12.71
CA ASP A 43 -1.50 4.59 12.23
C ASP A 43 -1.00 4.41 10.79
N VAL A 44 -0.72 5.48 10.03
CA VAL A 44 -0.24 5.37 8.64
C VAL A 44 1.02 4.49 8.54
N PRO A 45 2.10 4.73 9.32
CA PRO A 45 3.28 3.87 9.27
C PRO A 45 2.97 2.41 9.62
N LEU A 46 2.06 2.18 10.57
CA LEU A 46 1.67 0.84 11.03
C LEU A 46 0.88 0.07 9.97
N LYS A 47 -0.04 0.76 9.27
CA LYS A 47 -0.80 0.22 8.14
C LYS A 47 0.14 -0.11 6.96
N MET A 48 1.08 0.78 6.65
CA MET A 48 2.03 0.60 5.55
C MET A 48 3.00 -0.55 5.83
N GLU A 49 3.51 -0.67 7.05
CA GLU A 49 4.34 -1.81 7.46
C GLU A 49 3.55 -3.13 7.34
N ARG A 50 2.30 -3.15 7.81
CA ARG A 50 1.45 -4.34 7.68
C ARG A 50 1.20 -4.73 6.23
N LEU A 51 0.96 -3.76 5.35
CA LEU A 51 0.76 -3.95 3.92
C LEU A 51 2.02 -4.49 3.24
N ARG A 52 3.18 -3.92 3.57
CA ARG A 52 4.49 -4.37 3.08
C ARG A 52 4.72 -5.84 3.44
N GLN A 53 4.55 -6.20 4.72
CA GLN A 53 4.66 -7.58 5.19
C GLN A 53 3.71 -8.52 4.44
N TRP A 54 2.45 -8.10 4.23
CA TRP A 54 1.48 -8.90 3.48
C TRP A 54 1.93 -9.14 2.03
N CYS A 55 2.42 -8.11 1.34
CA CYS A 55 2.97 -8.25 -0.01
C CYS A 55 4.15 -9.22 -0.05
N GLU A 56 5.07 -9.15 0.91
CA GLU A 56 6.22 -10.07 1.01
C GLU A 56 5.77 -11.51 1.24
N ASP A 57 4.83 -11.72 2.16
CA ASP A 57 4.31 -13.04 2.50
C ASP A 57 3.58 -13.70 1.32
N ILE A 58 2.67 -12.98 0.67
CA ILE A 58 1.89 -13.55 -0.43
C ILE A 58 2.75 -13.83 -1.67
N ASN A 59 3.75 -12.99 -1.93
CA ASN A 59 4.71 -13.20 -3.02
C ASN A 59 5.70 -14.35 -2.71
N ARG A 60 5.93 -14.65 -1.42
CA ARG A 60 6.75 -15.80 -1.00
C ARG A 60 5.98 -17.12 -1.10
N VAL A 61 4.69 -17.11 -0.78
CA VAL A 61 3.84 -18.32 -0.76
C VAL A 61 3.38 -18.74 -2.16
N GLN A 62 3.24 -17.80 -3.10
CA GLN A 62 2.84 -18.11 -4.47
C GLN A 62 3.47 -17.14 -5.48
N SER A 63 3.54 -17.57 -6.75
CA SER A 63 4.14 -16.81 -7.86
C SER A 63 3.21 -16.60 -9.08
N ASN A 64 1.92 -16.93 -8.94
CA ASN A 64 0.92 -16.75 -9.99
C ASN A 64 0.67 -15.27 -10.26
N VAL A 65 0.53 -14.49 -9.19
CA VAL A 65 0.30 -13.03 -9.22
C VAL A 65 1.34 -12.35 -8.33
N SER A 66 2.02 -11.34 -8.86
CA SER A 66 2.85 -10.45 -8.07
C SER A 66 2.00 -9.35 -7.45
N TYR A 67 2.09 -9.22 -6.13
CA TYR A 67 1.46 -8.14 -5.37
C TYR A 67 2.49 -7.08 -5.02
N ASP A 68 2.12 -5.84 -5.27
CA ASP A 68 2.91 -4.66 -4.94
C ASP A 68 1.98 -3.64 -4.27
N PHE A 69 2.53 -2.54 -3.80
CA PHE A 69 1.73 -1.44 -3.24
C PHE A 69 2.27 -0.07 -3.61
N VAL A 70 1.51 0.99 -3.34
CA VAL A 70 2.01 2.37 -3.42
C VAL A 70 1.26 3.21 -2.42
N TYR A 71 2.00 4.04 -1.69
CA TYR A 71 1.47 5.05 -0.79
C TYR A 71 1.54 6.40 -1.49
N VAL A 72 0.45 7.16 -1.52
CA VAL A 72 0.37 8.44 -2.22
C VAL A 72 -0.16 9.51 -1.27
N ASP A 73 0.73 10.34 -0.75
CA ASP A 73 0.38 11.54 0.01
C ASP A 73 0.03 12.70 -0.94
N GLU A 74 -0.94 13.52 -0.54
CA GLU A 74 -1.42 14.67 -1.31
C GLU A 74 -0.31 15.70 -1.56
N GLU A 75 0.57 15.95 -0.58
CA GLU A 75 1.65 16.92 -0.70
C GLU A 75 2.60 16.56 -1.86
N SER A 76 3.10 15.32 -1.89
CA SER A 76 3.95 14.82 -2.95
C SER A 76 3.20 14.69 -4.28
N PHE A 77 1.93 14.29 -4.26
CA PHE A 77 1.11 14.23 -5.48
C PHE A 77 0.96 15.61 -6.14
N GLU A 78 0.62 16.64 -5.39
CA GLU A 78 0.49 18.00 -5.90
C GLU A 78 1.83 18.61 -6.31
N LYS A 79 2.92 18.23 -5.63
CA LYS A 79 4.28 18.68 -5.97
C LYS A 79 4.78 18.08 -7.28
N TYR A 80 4.64 16.77 -7.47
CA TYR A 80 5.23 16.04 -8.60
C TYR A 80 4.27 15.84 -9.78
N LYS A 81 2.96 15.95 -9.55
CA LYS A 81 1.89 15.85 -10.56
C LYS A 81 2.08 14.69 -11.54
N PRO A 82 2.19 13.44 -11.05
CA PRO A 82 2.37 12.29 -11.91
C PRO A 82 1.18 12.14 -12.87
N THR A 83 1.47 11.90 -14.15
CA THR A 83 0.47 11.76 -15.22
C THR A 83 0.27 10.31 -15.63
N SER A 84 0.97 9.37 -15.00
CA SER A 84 0.83 7.94 -15.24
C SER A 84 1.00 7.12 -13.97
N PHE A 85 0.38 5.94 -13.93
CA PHE A 85 0.53 5.03 -12.80
C PHE A 85 1.98 4.54 -12.60
N ARG A 86 2.75 4.42 -13.69
CA ARG A 86 4.18 4.09 -13.60
C ARG A 86 4.95 5.14 -12.79
N GLN A 87 4.67 6.42 -13.02
CA GLN A 87 5.32 7.49 -12.26
C GLN A 87 4.97 7.46 -10.77
N LEU A 88 3.76 6.99 -10.40
CA LEU A 88 3.44 6.73 -9.00
C LEU A 88 4.36 5.65 -8.42
N LEU A 89 4.48 4.50 -9.09
CA LEU A 89 5.33 3.39 -8.62
C LEU A 89 6.81 3.75 -8.52
N ASP A 90 7.31 4.56 -9.46
CA ASP A 90 8.72 4.95 -9.51
C ASP A 90 9.04 6.08 -8.52
N GLY A 91 8.11 7.01 -8.29
CA GLY A 91 8.32 8.22 -7.48
C GLY A 91 7.90 8.12 -6.02
N PHE A 92 6.89 7.30 -5.70
CA PHE A 92 6.32 7.22 -4.36
C PHE A 92 6.83 5.99 -3.63
N ARG A 93 8.01 6.15 -3.03
CA ARG A 93 8.85 5.07 -2.51
C ARG A 93 9.00 5.06 -0.98
N GLU A 94 8.37 6.00 -0.28
CA GLU A 94 8.53 6.25 1.15
C GLU A 94 8.49 4.98 2.01
N TYR A 95 7.50 4.12 1.79
CA TYR A 95 7.29 2.89 2.58
C TYR A 95 7.84 1.62 1.92
N LYS A 96 8.70 1.75 0.90
CA LYS A 96 9.18 0.60 0.11
C LYS A 96 10.45 -0.06 0.63
N GLU A 97 11.17 0.62 1.50
CA GLU A 97 12.47 0.17 1.98
C GLU A 97 12.42 0.01 3.50
N ASN A 98 13.22 -0.91 4.04
CA ASN A 98 13.34 -1.07 5.48
C ASN A 98 14.18 0.10 6.01
N THR A 99 13.55 1.03 6.72
CA THR A 99 14.26 2.05 7.50
C THR A 99 14.85 1.42 8.77
#